data_AF-A0A6G4WQP6-F1
#
_entry.id   AF-A0A6G4WQP6-F1
#
_cell.length_a   1.000
_cell.length_b   1.000
_cell.length_c   1.000
_cell.angle_alpha   90.00
_cell.angle_beta   90.00
_cell.angle_gamma   90.00
#
_symmetry.space_group_name_H-M   'P 1'
#
loop_
_entity.id
_entity.type
_entity.pdbx_description
1 polymer ?
#
loop_
_entity_poly.entity_id
_entity_poly.type
_entity_poly.pdbx_seq_one_letter_code
_entity_poly.pdbx_strand_id
1 'polypeptide(L)'
;MSRPEAYDAAPFVPEAAGIEELREAAADCAGCPLFREATQTVFGAGPASSRAVLLGEQPGDQEDRKGEPFAGPAGGMLLRACEEAGVDRDQAYVTNAVKHFKFAREGHGKQRIHKSPSLRELTACKPWLEAELRAVSPEVVVTLGATAGKALFGSAFRVTKERGTVLEAPGGLETGVVVPTIHPSAVLRAGENRDEVYAGLVSDLRVAADVLG
;
A
#
# COMPACT_ATOMS: atom_id res chain seq x y z
N MET A 1 21.22 29.71 -5.32
CA MET A 1 21.32 28.27 -4.97
C MET A 1 19.94 27.87 -4.48
N SER A 2 19.20 27.07 -5.25
CA SER A 2 17.87 26.62 -4.81
C SER A 2 18.03 25.76 -3.56
N ARG A 3 17.22 26.02 -2.54
CA ARG A 3 17.10 25.16 -1.37
C ARG A 3 16.82 23.75 -1.89
N PRO A 4 17.49 22.68 -1.43
CA PRO A 4 17.11 21.32 -1.82
C PRO A 4 15.63 21.17 -1.50
N GLU A 5 14.83 20.80 -2.50
CA GLU A 5 13.42 20.50 -2.31
C GLU A 5 13.34 19.47 -1.17
N ALA A 6 12.65 19.82 -0.09
CA ALA A 6 12.50 18.94 1.04
C ALA A 6 11.81 17.65 0.54
N TYR A 7 12.54 16.54 0.61
CA TYR A 7 12.11 15.24 0.10
C TYR A 7 11.46 14.46 1.25
N ASP A 8 10.42 15.06 1.84
CA ASP A 8 9.77 14.62 3.06
C ASP A 8 8.32 15.14 3.09
N ALA A 9 7.37 14.24 3.37
CA ALA A 9 5.97 14.60 3.51
C ALA A 9 5.58 15.09 4.90
N ALA A 10 6.43 14.95 5.92
CA ALA A 10 6.09 15.29 7.30
C ALA A 10 5.49 16.72 7.48
N PRO A 11 5.99 17.77 6.80
CA PRO A 11 5.40 19.11 6.92
C PRO A 11 3.97 19.25 6.38
N PHE A 12 3.49 18.29 5.60
CA PHE A 12 2.15 18.27 5.03
C PHE A 12 1.15 17.46 5.87
N VAL A 13 1.63 16.69 6.85
CA VAL A 13 0.78 15.82 7.67
C VAL A 13 0.25 16.61 8.86
N PRO A 14 -1.08 16.82 8.98
CA PRO A 14 -1.65 17.48 10.15
C PRO A 14 -1.47 16.62 11.41
N GLU A 15 -1.23 17.27 12.55
CA GLU A 15 -1.10 16.60 13.84
C GLU A 15 -2.47 16.14 14.37
N ALA A 16 -2.51 14.96 14.99
CA ALA A 16 -3.70 14.40 15.67
C ALA A 16 -4.99 14.36 14.80
N ALA A 17 -4.83 14.22 13.49
CA ALA A 17 -5.92 14.25 12.52
C ALA A 17 -6.60 12.88 12.32
N GLY A 18 -7.90 12.92 12.07
CA GLY A 18 -8.66 11.74 11.61
C GLY A 18 -8.39 11.40 10.15
N ILE A 19 -8.87 10.25 9.67
CA ILE A 19 -8.66 9.80 8.28
C ILE A 19 -9.13 10.82 7.24
N GLU A 20 -10.24 11.53 7.50
CA GLU A 20 -10.76 12.49 6.54
C GLU A 20 -9.88 13.74 6.43
N GLU A 21 -9.47 14.31 7.55
CA GLU A 21 -8.54 15.46 7.59
C GLU A 21 -7.18 15.09 6.97
N LEU A 22 -6.69 13.87 7.22
CA LEU A 22 -5.47 13.36 6.58
C LEU A 22 -5.64 13.24 5.06
N ARG A 23 -6.80 12.76 4.59
CA ARG A 23 -7.11 12.64 3.16
C ARG A 23 -7.12 14.00 2.48
N GLU A 24 -7.80 14.98 3.08
CA GLU A 24 -7.87 16.35 2.58
C GLU A 24 -6.47 16.97 2.48
N ALA A 25 -5.66 16.88 3.54
CA ALA A 25 -4.31 17.43 3.55
C ALA A 25 -3.36 16.73 2.55
N ALA A 26 -3.51 15.41 2.35
CA ALA A 26 -2.70 14.66 1.41
C ALA A 26 -2.94 15.05 -0.06
N ALA A 27 -4.06 15.69 -0.39
CA ALA A 27 -4.34 16.18 -1.74
C ALA A 27 -3.33 17.25 -2.21
N ASP A 28 -2.78 18.03 -1.27
CA ASP A 28 -1.82 19.11 -1.54
C ASP A 28 -0.36 18.71 -1.23
N CYS A 29 -0.11 17.43 -0.98
CA CYS A 29 1.21 16.94 -0.58
C CYS A 29 2.25 17.12 -1.71
N ALA A 30 3.27 17.94 -1.45
CA ALA A 30 4.41 18.14 -2.33
C ALA A 30 5.73 17.57 -1.77
N GLY A 31 5.66 16.58 -0.88
CA GLY A 31 6.82 16.00 -0.18
C GLY A 31 7.79 15.18 -1.04
N CYS A 32 7.45 14.86 -2.29
CA CYS A 32 8.38 14.26 -3.25
C CYS A 32 7.97 14.57 -4.70
N PRO A 33 8.84 14.49 -5.72
CA PRO A 33 8.50 14.89 -7.09
C PRO A 33 7.37 14.13 -7.78
N LEU A 34 6.85 13.04 -7.20
CA LEU A 34 5.82 12.21 -7.83
C LEU A 34 4.49 12.95 -8.05
N PHE A 35 4.15 13.94 -7.22
CA PHE A 35 2.93 14.74 -7.38
C PHE A 35 2.87 15.49 -8.72
N ARG A 36 4.02 15.73 -9.37
CA ARG A 36 4.11 16.55 -10.60
C ARG A 36 3.53 15.84 -11.83
N GLU A 37 3.65 14.52 -11.87
CA GLU A 37 3.30 13.71 -13.05
C GLU A 37 2.06 12.84 -12.83
N ALA A 38 1.78 12.49 -11.56
CA ALA A 38 0.55 11.81 -11.17
C ALA A 38 -0.67 12.71 -11.47
N THR A 39 -1.84 12.10 -11.67
CA THR A 39 -3.08 12.86 -11.87
C THR A 39 -3.54 13.48 -10.56
N GLN A 40 -3.45 12.71 -9.47
CA GLN A 40 -3.88 13.11 -8.13
C GLN A 40 -3.27 12.19 -7.07
N THR A 41 -3.35 12.59 -5.80
CA THR A 41 -3.14 11.71 -4.65
C THR A 41 -4.19 10.60 -4.65
N VAL A 42 -3.77 9.36 -4.45
CA VAL A 42 -4.66 8.25 -4.11
C VAL A 42 -4.39 7.87 -2.66
N PHE A 43 -5.25 8.36 -1.77
CA PHE A 43 -5.18 8.09 -0.34
C PHE A 43 -5.77 6.71 0.00
N GLY A 44 -5.63 6.26 1.24
CA GLY A 44 -6.24 5.01 1.68
C GLY A 44 -7.77 5.09 1.76
N ALA A 45 -8.45 3.95 1.79
CA ALA A 45 -9.90 3.85 1.83
C ALA A 45 -10.37 2.69 2.72
N GLY A 46 -11.43 2.92 3.48
CA GLY A 46 -12.03 1.96 4.41
C GLY A 46 -12.42 2.63 5.73
N PRO A 47 -13.13 1.92 6.62
CA PRO A 47 -13.49 2.45 7.94
C PRO A 47 -12.26 2.79 8.79
N ALA A 48 -12.34 3.86 9.59
CA ALA A 48 -11.31 4.15 10.59
C ALA A 48 -11.24 3.07 11.70
N SER A 49 -12.32 2.32 11.91
CA SER A 49 -12.40 1.19 12.85
C SER A 49 -11.89 -0.15 12.27
N SER A 50 -11.18 -0.11 11.13
CA SER A 50 -10.74 -1.34 10.46
C SER A 50 -9.72 -2.09 11.32
N ARG A 51 -9.97 -3.38 11.56
CA ARG A 51 -9.05 -4.24 12.33
C ARG A 51 -7.86 -4.71 11.49
N ALA A 52 -7.98 -4.65 10.17
CA ALA A 52 -6.93 -5.00 9.22
C ALA A 52 -6.59 -3.83 8.30
N VAL A 53 -5.30 -3.65 8.01
CA VAL A 53 -4.82 -2.79 6.94
C VAL A 53 -4.19 -3.61 5.82
N LEU A 54 -4.63 -3.43 4.58
CA LEU A 54 -3.98 -4.00 3.39
C LEU A 54 -3.09 -2.94 2.74
N LEU A 55 -1.77 -3.14 2.81
CA LEU A 55 -0.76 -2.18 2.37
C LEU A 55 -0.14 -2.59 1.03
N GLY A 56 -0.42 -1.84 -0.03
CA GLY A 56 0.21 -1.97 -1.34
C GLY A 56 1.48 -1.13 -1.54
N GLU A 57 2.00 -1.17 -2.77
CA GLU A 57 3.21 -0.42 -3.17
C GLU A 57 2.91 1.06 -3.47
N GLN A 58 2.09 1.30 -4.48
CA GLN A 58 1.70 2.62 -4.99
C GLN A 58 0.41 2.47 -5.83
N PRO A 59 -0.27 3.57 -6.19
CA PRO A 59 -1.41 3.52 -7.08
C PRO A 59 -0.97 3.11 -8.49
N GLY A 60 -1.82 2.39 -9.21
CA GLY A 60 -1.64 2.10 -10.63
C GLY A 60 -2.32 3.13 -11.54
N ASP A 61 -2.33 2.85 -12.84
CA ASP A 61 -2.88 3.73 -13.88
C ASP A 61 -4.39 3.99 -13.71
N GLN A 62 -5.15 3.00 -13.25
CA GLN A 62 -6.60 3.15 -13.04
C GLN A 62 -6.87 3.85 -11.72
N GLU A 63 -6.16 3.47 -10.66
CA GLU A 63 -6.26 4.06 -9.33
C GLU A 63 -5.95 5.56 -9.39
N ASP A 64 -4.85 5.95 -10.05
CA ASP A 64 -4.46 7.35 -10.23
C ASP A 64 -5.51 8.19 -10.98
N ARG A 65 -6.23 7.61 -11.94
CA ARG A 65 -7.33 8.32 -12.63
C ARG A 65 -8.61 8.40 -11.80
N LYS A 66 -8.88 7.38 -10.98
CA LYS A 66 -10.11 7.27 -10.19
C LYS A 66 -10.02 7.94 -8.82
N GLY A 67 -8.82 8.09 -8.27
CA GLY A 67 -8.62 8.55 -6.88
C GLY A 67 -8.84 7.45 -5.84
N GLU A 68 -8.95 6.18 -6.25
CA GLU A 68 -9.35 5.07 -5.38
C GLU A 68 -8.26 3.97 -5.35
N PRO A 69 -7.82 3.50 -4.17
CA PRO A 69 -6.81 2.47 -4.06
C PRO A 69 -7.39 1.11 -4.49
N PHE A 70 -6.60 0.32 -5.23
CA PHE A 70 -6.99 -1.02 -5.70
C PHE A 70 -8.29 -1.03 -6.56
N ALA A 71 -8.51 0.01 -7.37
CA ALA A 71 -9.64 0.10 -8.28
C ALA A 71 -9.42 -0.59 -9.65
N GLY A 72 -8.25 -1.19 -9.87
CA GLY A 72 -7.88 -1.92 -11.09
C GLY A 72 -7.91 -3.45 -10.96
N PRO A 73 -7.35 -4.19 -11.95
CA PRO A 73 -7.40 -5.65 -11.99
C PRO A 73 -6.75 -6.35 -10.78
N ALA A 74 -5.69 -5.76 -10.23
CA ALA A 74 -5.03 -6.30 -9.04
C ALA A 74 -5.93 -6.19 -7.80
N GLY A 75 -6.73 -5.13 -7.70
CA GLY A 75 -7.71 -4.98 -6.63
C GLY A 75 -8.88 -5.94 -6.74
N GLY A 76 -9.38 -6.21 -7.94
CA GLY A 76 -10.37 -7.27 -8.16
C GLY A 76 -9.82 -8.68 -7.88
N MET A 77 -8.50 -8.88 -7.95
CA MET A 77 -7.85 -10.11 -7.49
C MET A 77 -7.75 -10.17 -5.97
N LEU A 78 -7.36 -9.06 -5.34
CA LEU A 78 -7.27 -8.94 -3.89
C LEU A 78 -8.63 -9.18 -3.22
N LEU A 79 -9.68 -8.53 -3.73
CA LEU A 79 -11.05 -8.68 -3.21
C LEU A 79 -11.46 -10.16 -3.15
N ARG A 80 -11.30 -10.89 -4.26
CA ARG A 80 -11.63 -12.31 -4.34
C ARG A 80 -10.80 -13.16 -3.36
N ALA A 81 -9.50 -12.87 -3.26
CA ALA A 81 -8.62 -13.61 -2.36
C ALA A 81 -8.95 -13.34 -0.88
N CYS A 82 -9.32 -12.11 -0.53
CA CYS A 82 -9.78 -11.74 0.81
C CYS A 82 -11.09 -12.46 1.18
N GLU A 83 -12.07 -12.46 0.27
CA GLU A 83 -13.35 -13.17 0.45
C GLU A 83 -13.13 -14.67 0.71
N GLU A 84 -12.27 -15.33 -0.08
CA GLU A 84 -11.96 -16.75 0.07
C GLU A 84 -11.11 -17.07 1.32
N ALA A 85 -10.33 -16.10 1.78
CA ALA A 85 -9.51 -16.24 2.98
C ALA A 85 -10.27 -15.91 4.28
N GLY A 86 -11.48 -15.36 4.20
CA GLY A 86 -12.23 -14.90 5.37
C GLY A 86 -11.78 -13.54 5.90
N VAL A 87 -11.06 -12.74 5.10
CA VAL A 87 -10.72 -11.36 5.45
C VAL A 87 -11.84 -10.45 4.92
N ASP A 88 -12.67 -9.93 5.81
CA ASP A 88 -13.76 -9.02 5.42
C ASP A 88 -13.19 -7.71 4.85
N ARG A 89 -13.40 -7.51 3.55
CA ARG A 89 -12.90 -6.34 2.82
C ARG A 89 -13.58 -5.05 3.23
N ASP A 90 -14.84 -5.10 3.68
CA ASP A 90 -15.60 -3.93 4.11
C ASP A 90 -15.16 -3.46 5.50
N GLN A 91 -14.49 -4.33 6.26
CA GLN A 91 -13.86 -4.04 7.55
C GLN A 91 -12.34 -3.84 7.46
N ALA A 92 -11.80 -3.76 6.24
CA ALA A 92 -10.38 -3.54 5.99
C ALA A 92 -10.11 -2.13 5.45
N TYR A 93 -9.09 -1.49 6.00
CA TYR A 93 -8.55 -0.25 5.46
C TYR A 93 -7.47 -0.58 4.43
N VAL A 94 -7.54 0.00 3.25
CA VAL A 94 -6.64 -0.35 2.14
C VAL A 94 -5.91 0.88 1.68
N THR A 95 -4.58 0.78 1.59
CA THR A 95 -3.74 1.92 1.25
C THR A 95 -2.44 1.47 0.55
N ASN A 96 -1.60 2.41 0.17
CA ASN A 96 -0.30 2.15 -0.46
C ASN A 96 0.84 2.85 0.28
N ALA A 97 2.06 2.29 0.23
CA ALA A 97 3.23 2.90 0.83
C ALA A 97 3.60 4.27 0.22
N VAL A 98 3.26 4.49 -1.06
CA VAL A 98 3.36 5.78 -1.75
C VAL A 98 1.98 6.20 -2.25
N LYS A 99 1.63 7.50 -2.17
CA LYS A 99 0.29 8.01 -2.52
C LYS A 99 0.14 8.55 -3.94
N HIS A 100 1.22 8.64 -4.70
CA HIS A 100 1.22 9.14 -6.09
C HIS A 100 1.74 8.08 -7.04
N PHE A 101 1.14 7.96 -8.22
CA PHE A 101 1.53 6.97 -9.21
C PHE A 101 2.83 7.38 -9.92
N LYS A 102 3.87 6.56 -9.74
CA LYS A 102 5.11 6.68 -10.50
C LYS A 102 5.05 5.85 -11.78
N PHE A 103 5.23 6.53 -12.92
CA PHE A 103 5.23 5.88 -14.22
C PHE A 103 6.22 6.52 -15.20
N ALA A 104 6.53 5.80 -16.28
CA ALA A 104 7.16 6.32 -17.47
C ALA A 104 6.14 6.35 -18.62
N ARG A 105 6.30 7.26 -19.58
CA ARG A 105 5.48 7.29 -20.79
C ARG A 105 6.19 6.55 -21.94
N GLU A 106 5.50 5.62 -22.56
CA GLU A 106 5.95 4.92 -23.79
C GLU A 106 4.92 5.10 -24.92
N GLY A 107 5.30 4.70 -26.15
CA GLY A 107 4.39 4.70 -27.31
C GLY A 107 3.81 6.08 -27.64
N HIS A 108 4.65 7.02 -28.09
CA HIS A 108 4.27 8.41 -28.37
C HIS A 108 3.58 9.14 -27.20
N GLY A 109 3.88 8.74 -25.96
CA GLY A 109 3.39 9.43 -24.77
C GLY A 109 2.02 9.00 -24.26
N LYS A 110 1.36 8.02 -24.92
CA LYS A 110 -0.02 7.63 -24.58
C LYS A 110 -0.08 6.58 -23.48
N GLN A 111 0.92 5.69 -23.39
CA GLN A 111 0.90 4.59 -22.44
C GLN A 111 1.68 4.96 -21.18
N ARG A 112 1.03 4.82 -20.01
CA ARG A 112 1.68 4.97 -18.70
C ARG A 112 2.13 3.61 -18.19
N ILE A 113 3.42 3.45 -17.98
CA ILE A 113 4.03 2.20 -17.53
C ILE A 113 4.55 2.39 -16.13
N HIS A 114 3.98 1.60 -15.21
CA HIS A 114 4.35 1.57 -13.82
C HIS A 114 5.86 1.42 -13.61
N LYS A 115 6.43 2.25 -12.72
CA LYS A 115 7.82 2.13 -12.25
C LYS A 115 7.80 2.08 -10.74
N SER A 116 8.51 1.11 -10.15
CA SER A 116 8.50 0.98 -8.70
C SER A 116 9.09 2.22 -8.00
N PRO A 117 8.51 2.61 -6.84
CA PRO A 117 9.12 3.62 -5.99
C PRO A 117 10.50 3.18 -5.52
N SER A 118 11.38 4.16 -5.40
CA SER A 118 12.69 4.06 -4.76
C SER A 118 12.53 4.09 -3.24
N LEU A 119 13.55 3.64 -2.51
CA LEU A 119 13.58 3.77 -1.04
C LEU A 119 13.42 5.21 -0.59
N ARG A 120 13.96 6.18 -1.35
CA ARG A 120 13.81 7.60 -1.03
C ARG A 120 12.35 8.05 -1.10
N GLU A 121 11.61 7.61 -2.12
CA GLU A 121 10.16 7.91 -2.29
C GLU A 121 9.33 7.26 -1.18
N LEU A 122 9.68 6.03 -0.78
CA LEU A 122 9.05 5.35 0.36
C LEU A 122 9.29 6.13 1.65
N THR A 123 10.54 6.52 1.93
CA THR A 123 10.88 7.32 3.12
C THR A 123 10.16 8.66 3.12
N ALA A 124 10.08 9.34 1.98
CA ALA A 124 9.39 10.62 1.86
C ALA A 124 7.89 10.51 2.17
N CYS A 125 7.25 9.42 1.72
CA CYS A 125 5.81 9.21 1.89
C CYS A 125 5.45 8.53 3.21
N LYS A 126 6.42 7.96 3.92
CA LYS A 126 6.26 7.26 5.21
C LYS A 126 5.43 8.03 6.25
N PRO A 127 5.57 9.37 6.41
CA PRO A 127 4.76 10.13 7.36
C PRO A 127 3.24 9.96 7.16
N TRP A 128 2.77 9.82 5.91
CA TRP A 128 1.35 9.55 5.63
C TRP A 128 0.93 8.16 6.08
N LEU A 129 1.76 7.14 5.82
CA LEU A 129 1.48 5.77 6.23
C LEU A 129 1.44 5.65 7.76
N GLU A 130 2.39 6.28 8.46
CA GLU A 130 2.40 6.32 9.93
C GLU A 130 1.17 7.05 10.47
N ALA A 131 0.72 8.14 9.83
CA ALA A 131 -0.50 8.83 10.22
C ALA A 131 -1.76 7.99 10.01
N GLU A 132 -1.88 7.28 8.88
CA GLU A 132 -3.01 6.36 8.64
C GLU A 132 -3.02 5.22 9.65
N LEU A 133 -1.87 4.60 9.92
CA LEU A 133 -1.78 3.51 10.90
C LEU A 133 -2.12 4.01 12.32
N ARG A 134 -1.71 5.22 12.69
CA ARG A 134 -2.12 5.84 13.95
C ARG A 134 -3.63 6.09 14.03
N ALA A 135 -4.23 6.56 12.94
CA ALA A 135 -5.65 6.87 12.91
C ALA A 135 -6.54 5.61 12.87
N VAL A 136 -6.07 4.52 12.24
CA VAL A 136 -6.79 3.24 12.15
C VAL A 136 -6.52 2.33 13.35
N SER A 137 -5.29 2.34 13.88
CA SER A 137 -4.82 1.45 14.95
C SER A 137 -5.18 -0.04 14.70
N PRO A 138 -4.77 -0.63 13.56
CA PRO A 138 -5.19 -1.97 13.19
C PRO A 138 -4.51 -3.06 14.04
N GLU A 139 -5.21 -4.18 14.21
CA GLU A 139 -4.66 -5.38 14.84
C GLU A 139 -3.62 -6.06 13.95
N VAL A 140 -3.79 -6.01 12.62
CA VAL A 140 -2.85 -6.59 11.65
C VAL A 140 -2.64 -5.68 10.43
N VAL A 141 -1.39 -5.60 9.97
CA VAL A 141 -1.07 -5.05 8.65
C VAL A 141 -0.66 -6.16 7.70
N VAL A 142 -1.34 -6.28 6.57
CA VAL A 142 -0.97 -7.21 5.50
C VAL A 142 -0.19 -6.46 4.43
N THR A 143 1.09 -6.78 4.25
CA THR A 143 1.90 -6.14 3.19
C THR A 143 1.79 -6.92 1.89
N LEU A 144 1.34 -6.25 0.84
CA LEU A 144 1.12 -6.80 -0.50
C LEU A 144 2.36 -6.58 -1.36
N GLY A 145 3.27 -7.54 -1.34
CA GLY A 145 4.50 -7.55 -2.16
C GLY A 145 5.72 -6.95 -1.48
N ALA A 146 6.85 -7.05 -2.20
CA ALA A 146 8.17 -6.71 -1.66
C ALA A 146 8.30 -5.24 -1.26
N THR A 147 7.71 -4.32 -2.01
CA THR A 147 7.88 -2.88 -1.77
C THR A 147 7.10 -2.41 -0.55
N ALA A 148 5.88 -2.91 -0.36
CA ALA A 148 5.11 -2.69 0.85
C ALA A 148 5.84 -3.21 2.10
N GLY A 149 6.37 -4.44 2.05
CA GLY A 149 7.16 -4.98 3.15
C GLY A 149 8.45 -4.18 3.43
N LYS A 150 9.15 -3.73 2.37
CA LYS A 150 10.32 -2.84 2.52
C LYS A 150 9.97 -1.47 3.09
N ALA A 151 8.75 -0.97 2.90
CA ALA A 151 8.31 0.29 3.49
C ALA A 151 8.27 0.21 5.03
N LEU A 152 7.96 -0.97 5.57
CA LEU A 152 7.91 -1.21 7.01
C LEU A 152 9.26 -1.69 7.56
N PHE A 153 9.84 -2.72 6.95
CA PHE A 153 11.01 -3.45 7.47
C PHE A 153 12.36 -3.02 6.87
N GLY A 154 12.35 -2.10 5.91
CA GLY A 154 13.56 -1.64 5.22
C GLY A 154 14.08 -2.61 4.15
N SER A 155 15.28 -2.31 3.63
CA SER A 155 15.83 -2.94 2.42
C SER A 155 16.18 -4.43 2.55
N ALA A 156 16.36 -4.93 3.79
CA ALA A 156 16.68 -6.32 4.06
C ALA A 156 15.48 -7.26 3.83
N PHE A 157 14.25 -6.73 3.87
CA PHE A 157 13.03 -7.51 3.75
C PHE A 157 12.92 -8.28 2.42
N ARG A 158 12.50 -9.55 2.50
CA ARG A 158 12.32 -10.44 1.35
C ARG A 158 10.96 -11.16 1.42
N VAL A 159 9.99 -10.69 0.63
CA VAL A 159 8.66 -11.32 0.54
C VAL A 159 8.72 -12.82 0.23
N THR A 160 9.68 -13.28 -0.57
CA THR A 160 9.82 -14.70 -0.93
C THR A 160 10.25 -15.59 0.24
N LYS A 161 10.76 -15.01 1.32
CA LYS A 161 11.19 -15.72 2.54
C LYS A 161 10.19 -15.54 3.68
N GLU A 162 9.63 -14.35 3.79
CA GLU A 162 8.81 -13.93 4.93
C GLU A 162 7.30 -14.05 4.69
N ARG A 163 6.84 -14.41 3.49
CA ARG A 163 5.40 -14.48 3.22
C ARG A 163 4.72 -15.63 3.98
N GLY A 164 3.47 -15.41 4.37
CA GLY A 164 2.65 -16.41 5.04
C GLY A 164 3.06 -16.66 6.50
N THR A 165 3.78 -15.73 7.12
CA THR A 165 4.13 -15.78 8.54
C THR A 165 3.64 -14.52 9.26
N VAL A 166 3.47 -14.63 10.57
CA VAL A 166 3.20 -13.48 11.45
C VAL A 166 4.54 -12.93 11.91
N LEU A 167 4.83 -11.69 11.53
CA LEU A 167 6.01 -10.95 11.97
C LEU A 167 5.63 -9.94 13.05
N GLU A 168 6.53 -9.70 13.99
CA GLU A 168 6.41 -8.54 14.88
C GLU A 168 6.52 -7.26 14.08
N ALA A 169 5.63 -6.30 14.36
CA ALA A 169 5.69 -4.99 13.71
C ALA A 169 6.99 -4.25 14.11
N PRO A 170 7.66 -3.54 13.17
CA PRO A 170 8.74 -2.64 13.51
C PRO A 170 8.29 -1.60 14.55
N GLY A 171 9.18 -1.26 15.48
CA GLY A 171 8.88 -0.27 16.52
C GLY A 171 8.40 1.07 15.93
N GLY A 172 7.41 1.67 16.58
CA GLY A 172 6.81 2.94 16.18
C GLY A 172 5.63 2.83 15.20
N LEU A 173 5.21 1.63 14.83
CA LEU A 173 3.92 1.41 14.17
C LEU A 173 2.83 1.14 15.22
N GLU A 174 1.66 1.74 15.04
CA GLU A 174 0.46 1.46 15.87
C GLU A 174 -0.21 0.15 15.44
N THR A 175 0.55 -0.93 15.46
CA THR A 175 0.09 -2.30 15.20
C THR A 175 1.05 -3.29 15.83
N GLY A 176 0.54 -4.43 16.30
CA GLY A 176 1.37 -5.47 16.93
C GLY A 176 2.04 -6.39 15.93
N VAL A 177 1.40 -6.64 14.77
CA VAL A 177 1.82 -7.70 13.85
C VAL A 177 1.66 -7.33 12.38
N VAL A 178 2.51 -7.94 11.55
CA VAL A 178 2.50 -7.79 10.10
C VAL A 178 2.49 -9.17 9.44
N VAL A 179 1.61 -9.38 8.46
CA VAL A 179 1.57 -10.61 7.65
C VAL A 179 1.96 -10.28 6.21
N PRO A 180 3.15 -10.68 5.74
CA PRO A 180 3.52 -10.43 4.37
C PRO A 180 2.92 -11.44 3.39
N THR A 181 2.60 -10.95 2.19
CA THR A 181 2.21 -11.81 1.06
C THR A 181 2.70 -11.22 -0.26
N ILE A 182 2.51 -11.95 -1.36
CA ILE A 182 2.79 -11.47 -2.71
C ILE A 182 1.81 -10.36 -3.11
N HIS A 183 2.23 -9.47 -4.01
CA HIS A 183 1.29 -8.49 -4.57
C HIS A 183 0.30 -9.20 -5.52
N PRO A 184 -1.02 -8.90 -5.48
CA PRO A 184 -2.02 -9.56 -6.33
C PRO A 184 -1.75 -9.49 -7.84
N SER A 185 -1.02 -8.47 -8.30
CA SER A 185 -0.56 -8.40 -9.70
C SER A 185 0.36 -9.55 -10.12
N ALA A 186 1.01 -10.23 -9.16
CA ALA A 186 1.85 -11.40 -9.45
C ALA A 186 0.99 -12.56 -9.98
N VAL A 187 -0.21 -12.76 -9.42
CA VAL A 187 -1.19 -13.75 -9.91
C VAL A 187 -1.58 -13.44 -11.36
N LEU A 188 -1.82 -12.18 -11.68
CA LEU A 188 -2.18 -11.74 -13.04
C LEU A 188 -1.07 -11.98 -14.08
N ARG A 189 0.19 -12.07 -13.64
CA ARG A 189 1.37 -12.28 -14.48
C ARG A 189 1.88 -13.73 -14.47
N ALA A 190 1.25 -14.61 -13.70
CA ALA A 190 1.75 -15.96 -13.45
C ALA A 190 1.56 -16.95 -14.61
N GLY A 191 0.84 -16.56 -15.67
CA GLY A 191 0.62 -17.43 -16.83
C GLY A 191 -0.05 -18.74 -16.45
N GLU A 192 0.60 -19.87 -16.79
CA GLU A 192 0.13 -21.23 -16.48
C GLU A 192 0.08 -21.52 -14.96
N ASN A 193 0.90 -20.85 -14.16
CA ASN A 193 0.97 -21.06 -12.70
C ASN A 193 -0.05 -20.21 -11.92
N ARG A 194 -1.02 -19.61 -12.61
CA ARG A 194 -1.97 -18.67 -12.01
C ARG A 194 -2.69 -19.23 -10.79
N ASP A 195 -3.18 -20.46 -10.88
CA ASP A 195 -3.96 -21.08 -9.82
C ASP A 195 -3.12 -21.39 -8.58
N GLU A 196 -1.88 -21.86 -8.77
CA GLU A 196 -0.92 -22.10 -7.69
C GLU A 196 -0.57 -20.79 -6.97
N VAL A 197 -0.25 -19.74 -7.74
CA VAL A 197 0.13 -18.43 -7.18
C VAL A 197 -1.06 -17.78 -6.46
N TYR A 198 -2.28 -17.95 -6.99
CA TYR A 198 -3.51 -17.50 -6.34
C TYR A 198 -3.78 -18.25 -5.03
N ALA A 199 -3.70 -19.59 -5.04
CA ALA A 199 -3.86 -20.40 -3.84
C ALA A 199 -2.84 -20.02 -2.75
N GLY A 200 -1.61 -19.69 -3.15
CA GLY A 200 -0.61 -19.14 -2.24
C GLY A 200 -1.03 -17.80 -1.61
N LEU A 201 -1.56 -16.85 -2.41
CA LEU A 201 -2.06 -15.58 -1.89
C LEU A 201 -3.19 -15.79 -0.86
N VAL A 202 -4.16 -16.64 -1.19
CA VAL A 202 -5.26 -16.98 -0.28
C VAL A 202 -4.72 -17.63 1.00
N SER A 203 -3.76 -18.54 0.90
CA SER A 203 -3.13 -19.18 2.06
C SER A 203 -2.45 -18.18 2.99
N ASP A 204 -1.74 -17.18 2.46
CA ASP A 204 -1.13 -16.15 3.30
C ASP A 204 -2.18 -15.24 3.95
N LEU A 205 -3.26 -14.91 3.23
CA LEU A 205 -4.35 -14.10 3.77
C LEU A 205 -5.13 -14.82 4.88
N ARG A 206 -5.22 -16.15 4.85
CA ARG A 206 -5.79 -16.94 5.96
C ARG A 206 -5.00 -16.75 7.25
N VAL A 207 -3.66 -16.62 7.17
CA VAL A 207 -2.84 -16.32 8.35
C VAL A 207 -3.24 -14.96 8.96
N ALA A 208 -3.56 -13.97 8.13
CA ALA A 208 -4.06 -12.69 8.62
C ALA A 208 -5.49 -12.80 9.20
N ALA A 209 -6.34 -13.63 8.62
CA ALA A 209 -7.67 -13.92 9.17
C ALA A 209 -7.57 -14.60 10.55
N ASP A 210 -6.66 -15.57 10.72
CA ASP A 210 -6.45 -16.26 11.99
C ASP A 210 -6.02 -15.30 13.11
N VAL A 211 -5.29 -14.22 12.79
CA VAL A 211 -4.94 -13.15 13.74
C VAL A 211 -6.17 -12.38 14.22
N LEU A 212 -7.18 -12.21 13.35
CA LEU A 212 -8.39 -11.44 13.63
C LEU A 212 -9.45 -12.23 14.43
N GLY A 213 -9.28 -13.53 14.58
CA GLY A 213 -10.24 -14.44 15.24
C GLY A 213 -11.53 -14.64 14.46
#